data_AF-D3BTK3-F1
#
_entry.id   AF-D3BTK3-F1
#
_cell.length_a   1.000
_cell.length_b   1.000
_cell.length_c   1.000
_cell.angle_alpha   90.00
_cell.angle_beta   90.00
_cell.angle_gamma   90.00
#
_symmetry.space_group_name_H-M   'P 1'
#
loop_
_entity.id
_entity.type
_entity.pdbx_description
1 polymer ?
#
loop_
_entity_poly.entity_id
_entity_poly.type
_entity_poly.pdbx_seq_one_letter_code
_entity_poly.pdbx_strand_id
1 'polypeptide(L)'
;MSYSTTSSGYQFISCYLMNINRLFIKIFNNSLLARLIIQYVKYIHQTIKPKSFGGKNEENKPIQVYSYNEMMESPFIMTGNGYLELLKEYLYRLEYPMTGNSVTTRLGQTVFGCAALVGRVDLLEWLQENRPQDRKWATLYHCAIIAAFNDQLEIAQWLVETYTESLNKGVLEKIIEFDQNKTIEWIKENKIRE
;
A
#
# COMPACT_ATOMS: atom_id res chain seq x y z
N MET A 1 -2.37 -11.43 -44.62
CA MET A 1 -3.23 -10.47 -43.91
C MET A 1 -2.43 -9.96 -42.72
N SER A 2 -1.74 -8.84 -42.90
CA SER A 2 -0.94 -8.17 -41.88
C SER A 2 -1.85 -7.24 -41.08
N TYR A 3 -1.96 -7.50 -39.78
CA TYR A 3 -2.69 -6.65 -38.84
C TYR A 3 -1.94 -5.32 -38.65
N SER A 4 -2.52 -4.24 -39.15
CA SER A 4 -2.14 -2.87 -38.79
C SER A 4 -2.87 -2.48 -37.51
N THR A 5 -2.26 -2.76 -36.35
CA THR A 5 -2.73 -2.23 -35.07
C THR A 5 -2.34 -0.76 -34.93
N THR A 6 -3.32 0.06 -34.60
CA THR A 6 -3.33 1.52 -34.63
C THR A 6 -2.36 2.16 -33.63
N SER A 7 -1.24 2.68 -34.15
CA SER A 7 -0.25 3.53 -33.46
C SER A 7 -0.81 4.84 -32.88
N SER A 8 -2.04 5.24 -33.26
CA SER A 8 -2.59 6.57 -32.93
C SER A 8 -3.10 6.70 -31.49
N GLY A 9 -3.64 5.63 -30.89
CA GLY A 9 -4.21 5.65 -29.54
C GLY A 9 -3.14 5.81 -28.45
N TYR A 10 -2.03 5.08 -28.57
CA TYR A 10 -0.89 5.19 -27.67
C TYR A 10 -0.20 6.56 -27.75
N GLN A 11 -0.14 7.15 -28.94
CA GLN A 11 0.44 8.47 -29.16
C GLN A 11 -0.41 9.59 -28.53
N PHE A 12 -1.75 9.45 -28.57
CA PHE A 12 -2.68 10.40 -27.96
C PHE A 12 -2.64 10.37 -26.42
N ILE A 13 -2.62 9.17 -25.82
CA ILE A 13 -2.51 9.00 -24.36
C ILE A 13 -1.15 9.50 -23.86
N SER A 14 -0.07 9.18 -24.59
CA SER A 14 1.28 9.67 -24.29
C SER A 14 1.37 11.20 -24.37
N CYS A 15 0.80 11.82 -25.40
CA CYS A 15 0.77 13.28 -25.54
C CYS A 15 -0.06 13.95 -24.44
N TYR A 16 -1.23 13.38 -24.08
CA TYR A 16 -2.08 13.92 -23.02
C TYR A 16 -1.43 13.82 -21.64
N LEU A 17 -0.80 12.68 -21.31
CA LEU A 17 -0.03 12.50 -20.08
C LEU A 17 1.20 13.43 -20.03
N MET A 18 1.91 13.62 -21.16
CA MET A 18 3.00 14.61 -21.26
C MET A 18 2.50 16.05 -21.07
N ASN A 19 1.30 16.37 -21.56
CA ASN A 19 0.74 17.72 -21.45
C ASN A 19 0.23 18.03 -20.03
N ILE A 20 -0.37 17.04 -19.36
CA ILE A 20 -0.69 17.11 -17.92
C ILE A 20 0.58 17.37 -17.13
N ASN A 21 1.67 16.64 -17.40
CA ASN A 21 2.95 16.85 -16.72
C ASN A 21 3.52 18.27 -16.95
N ARG A 22 3.44 18.81 -18.18
CA ARG A 22 3.90 20.19 -18.46
C ARG A 22 3.08 21.26 -17.76
N LEU A 23 1.75 21.12 -17.77
CA LEU A 23 0.86 22.06 -17.10
C LEU A 23 1.03 21.99 -15.58
N PHE A 24 1.13 20.78 -15.04
CA PHE A 24 1.40 20.53 -13.63
C PHE A 24 2.69 21.23 -13.18
N ILE A 25 3.80 21.03 -13.89
CA ILE A 25 5.07 21.69 -13.59
C ILE A 25 4.92 23.22 -13.63
N LYS A 26 4.23 23.78 -14.63
CA LYS A 26 4.01 25.25 -14.71
C LYS A 26 3.21 25.79 -13.53
N ILE A 27 2.19 25.07 -13.09
CA ILE A 27 1.34 25.47 -11.95
C ILE A 27 2.15 25.42 -10.65
N PHE A 28 2.87 24.32 -10.40
CA PHE A 28 3.61 24.13 -9.15
C PHE A 28 4.93 24.92 -9.08
N ASN A 29 5.48 25.35 -10.22
CA ASN A 29 6.60 26.31 -10.26
C ASN A 29 6.17 27.75 -9.93
N ASN A 30 4.87 28.06 -9.97
CA ASN A 30 4.36 29.35 -9.49
C ASN A 30 4.13 29.27 -7.98
N SER A 31 4.97 29.97 -7.21
CA SER A 31 4.97 29.89 -5.74
C SER A 31 3.65 30.30 -5.10
N LEU A 32 2.91 31.24 -5.70
CA LEU A 32 1.62 31.71 -5.19
C LEU A 32 0.51 30.67 -5.46
N LEU A 33 0.44 30.14 -6.68
CA LEU A 33 -0.50 29.09 -7.03
C LEU A 33 -0.23 27.81 -6.24
N ALA A 34 1.04 27.39 -6.16
CA ALA A 34 1.44 26.22 -5.38
C ALA A 34 1.02 26.36 -3.91
N ARG A 35 1.27 27.53 -3.29
CA ARG A 35 0.87 27.79 -1.89
C ARG A 35 -0.64 27.74 -1.72
N LEU A 36 -1.42 28.36 -2.62
CA LEU A 36 -2.88 28.33 -2.56
C LEU A 36 -3.42 26.90 -2.72
N ILE A 37 -2.91 26.15 -3.69
CA ILE A 37 -3.30 24.75 -3.91
C ILE A 37 -3.04 23.92 -2.66
N ILE A 38 -1.84 24.02 -2.06
CA ILE A 38 -1.49 23.29 -0.82
C ILE A 38 -2.44 23.68 0.33
N GLN A 39 -2.78 24.97 0.47
CA GLN A 39 -3.73 25.42 1.49
C GLN A 39 -5.13 24.84 1.30
N TYR A 40 -5.65 24.85 0.07
CA TYR A 40 -6.96 24.29 -0.23
C TYR A 40 -7.00 22.77 -0.07
N VAL A 41 -5.96 22.05 -0.52
CA VAL A 41 -5.86 20.59 -0.31
C VAL A 41 -5.84 20.26 1.18
N LYS A 42 -5.07 21.01 1.99
CA LYS A 42 -5.05 20.84 3.45
C LYS A 42 -6.43 21.07 4.06
N TYR A 43 -7.12 22.13 3.65
CA TYR A 43 -8.48 22.42 4.13
C TYR A 43 -9.47 21.30 3.79
N ILE A 44 -9.43 20.80 2.55
CA ILE A 44 -10.27 19.69 2.08
C ILE A 44 -10.01 18.42 2.90
N HIS A 45 -8.74 18.04 3.08
CA HIS A 45 -8.39 16.86 3.87
C HIS A 45 -8.78 16.98 5.35
N GLN A 46 -8.80 18.19 5.92
CA GLN A 46 -9.27 18.42 7.29
C GLN A 46 -10.79 18.40 7.43
N THR A 47 -11.53 18.66 6.34
CA THR A 47 -12.99 18.74 6.34
C THR A 47 -13.67 17.43 5.93
N ILE A 48 -13.08 16.65 5.03
CA ILE A 48 -13.60 15.33 4.66
C ILE A 48 -13.25 14.33 5.75
N LYS A 49 -14.19 13.94 6.61
CA LYS A 49 -14.03 12.79 7.51
C LYS A 49 -14.13 11.48 6.70
N PRO A 50 -13.06 10.71 6.46
CA PRO A 50 -13.18 9.36 5.96
C PRO A 50 -13.82 8.48 7.04
N LYS A 51 -14.48 7.41 6.62
CA LYS A 51 -14.85 6.32 7.53
C LYS A 51 -13.58 5.81 8.19
N SER A 52 -13.50 5.81 9.52
CA SER A 52 -12.33 5.28 10.22
C SER A 52 -12.12 3.82 9.83
N PHE A 53 -10.91 3.47 9.42
CA PHE A 53 -10.46 2.07 9.36
C PHE A 53 -10.14 1.62 10.78
N GLY A 54 -11.19 1.37 11.55
CA GLY A 54 -11.11 0.98 12.96
C GLY A 54 -12.51 0.63 13.43
N GLY A 55 -12.62 -0.45 14.23
CA GLY A 55 -13.90 -0.95 14.74
C GLY A 55 -14.74 0.14 15.42
N LYS A 56 -16.01 -0.20 15.72
CA LYS A 56 -17.12 0.67 16.17
C LYS A 56 -16.84 1.71 17.29
N ASN A 57 -15.64 1.74 17.86
CA ASN A 57 -15.20 2.65 18.91
C ASN A 57 -14.24 3.78 18.44
N GLU A 58 -13.88 3.88 17.15
CA GLU A 58 -12.91 4.88 16.64
C GLU A 58 -13.52 6.04 15.81
N GLU A 59 -14.85 6.19 15.77
CA GLU A 59 -15.57 7.17 14.92
C GLU A 59 -15.21 8.66 15.17
N ASN A 60 -14.43 8.96 16.22
CA ASN A 60 -14.00 10.31 16.59
C ASN A 60 -12.48 10.56 16.49
N LYS A 61 -11.69 9.65 15.90
CA LYS A 61 -10.25 9.89 15.74
C LYS A 61 -10.00 10.88 14.61
N PRO A 62 -9.23 11.97 14.84
CA PRO A 62 -8.93 12.94 13.79
C PRO A 62 -8.08 12.28 12.68
N ILE A 63 -8.34 12.67 11.44
CA ILE A 63 -7.53 12.25 10.30
C ILE A 63 -6.12 12.73 10.51
N GLN A 64 -5.17 11.80 10.42
CA GLN A 64 -3.78 12.18 10.46
C GLN A 64 -3.37 12.70 9.07
N VAL A 65 -3.20 14.02 8.98
CA VAL A 65 -2.75 14.70 7.76
C VAL A 65 -1.26 14.96 7.88
N TYR A 66 -0.50 14.61 6.85
CA TYR A 66 0.94 14.80 6.80
C TYR A 66 1.29 15.80 5.70
N SER A 67 2.25 16.66 5.97
CA SER A 67 2.90 17.47 4.93
C SER A 67 3.72 16.58 3.99
N TYR A 68 4.05 17.11 2.81
CA TYR A 68 4.91 16.40 1.86
C TYR A 68 6.25 16.02 2.48
N ASN A 69 6.87 16.93 3.25
CA ASN A 69 8.13 16.67 3.92
C ASN A 69 8.02 15.55 4.96
N GLU A 70 6.96 15.55 5.78
CA GLU A 70 6.72 14.47 6.75
C GLU A 70 6.46 13.12 6.07
N MET A 71 5.76 13.12 4.94
CA MET A 71 5.52 11.92 4.14
C MET A 71 6.83 11.37 3.55
N MET A 72 7.68 12.24 3.00
CA MET A 72 8.96 11.86 2.38
C MET A 72 9.99 11.29 3.36
N GLU A 73 9.82 11.54 4.66
CA GLU A 73 10.66 10.99 5.73
C GLU A 73 10.04 9.77 6.42
N SER A 74 8.91 9.25 5.90
CA SER A 74 8.17 8.17 6.55
C SER A 74 7.84 7.02 5.60
N PRO A 75 8.57 5.89 5.70
CA PRO A 75 8.34 4.74 4.83
C PRO A 75 6.93 4.15 4.99
N PHE A 76 6.32 4.27 6.19
CA PHE A 76 4.97 3.79 6.45
C PHE A 76 3.91 4.61 5.73
N ILE A 77 4.07 5.94 5.68
CA ILE A 77 3.12 6.81 4.99
C ILE A 77 3.23 6.58 3.49
N MET A 78 4.44 6.51 2.94
CA MET A 78 4.67 6.16 1.54
C MET A 78 4.03 4.81 1.20
N THR A 79 4.29 3.78 2.00
CA THR A 79 3.75 2.44 1.78
C THR A 79 2.24 2.39 1.95
N GLY A 80 1.69 3.03 2.97
CA GLY A 80 0.25 3.11 3.24
C GLY A 80 -0.54 3.95 2.23
N ASN A 81 0.14 4.67 1.33
CA ASN A 81 -0.46 5.31 0.16
C ASN A 81 -0.11 4.60 -1.16
N GLY A 82 0.64 3.48 -1.11
CA GLY A 82 1.06 2.74 -2.30
C GLY A 82 2.15 3.42 -3.13
N TYR A 83 2.91 4.35 -2.56
CA TYR A 83 3.97 5.08 -3.26
C TYR A 83 5.28 4.28 -3.32
N LEU A 84 5.28 3.16 -4.06
CA LEU A 84 6.43 2.25 -4.17
C LEU A 84 7.71 2.95 -4.63
N GLU A 85 7.65 3.81 -5.66
CA GLU A 85 8.84 4.48 -6.18
C GLU A 85 9.44 5.49 -5.19
N LEU A 86 8.60 6.22 -4.45
CA LEU A 86 9.07 7.11 -3.37
C LEU A 86 9.68 6.31 -2.22
N LEU A 87 9.10 5.16 -1.89
CA LEU A 87 9.67 4.26 -0.88
C LEU A 87 11.06 3.77 -1.30
N LYS A 88 11.23 3.35 -2.56
CA LYS A 88 12.53 2.97 -3.12
C LYS A 88 13.53 4.11 -3.02
N GLU A 89 13.14 5.32 -3.44
CA GLU A 89 13.99 6.51 -3.39
C GLU A 89 14.39 6.85 -1.95
N TYR A 90 13.45 6.84 -1.02
CA TYR A 90 13.72 7.06 0.41
C TYR A 90 14.74 6.06 0.95
N LEU A 91 14.54 4.76 0.70
CA LEU A 91 15.45 3.72 1.17
C LEU A 91 16.82 3.79 0.50
N TYR A 92 16.89 4.21 -0.77
CA TYR A 92 18.14 4.44 -1.47
C TYR A 92 18.91 5.63 -0.88
N ARG A 93 18.23 6.76 -0.62
CA ARG A 93 18.81 7.98 -0.04
C ARG A 93 19.38 7.78 1.36
N LEU A 94 18.86 6.81 2.11
CA LEU A 94 19.33 6.53 3.46
C LEU A 94 20.72 5.91 3.56
N GLU A 95 21.44 5.71 2.44
CA GLU A 95 22.77 5.07 2.35
C GLU A 95 22.84 3.79 3.19
N TYR A 96 22.70 2.62 2.54
CA TYR A 96 22.97 1.31 3.15
C TYR A 96 24.10 1.38 4.21
N PRO A 97 23.79 1.10 5.48
CA PRO A 97 23.62 -0.29 5.91
C PRO A 97 22.22 -0.51 6.49
N MET A 98 21.60 -1.68 6.33
CA MET A 98 21.84 -2.82 7.23
C MET A 98 21.89 -2.46 8.73
N THR A 99 21.27 -1.37 9.19
CA THR A 99 20.87 -1.30 10.58
C THR A 99 19.75 -2.32 10.73
N GLY A 100 19.99 -3.40 11.47
CA GLY A 100 19.00 -4.44 11.80
C GLY A 100 17.78 -3.95 12.59
N ASN A 101 17.52 -2.64 12.57
CA ASN A 101 16.35 -2.02 13.13
C ASN A 101 15.21 -2.20 12.14
N SER A 102 14.39 -3.21 12.42
CA SER A 102 13.09 -3.39 11.79
C SER A 102 12.34 -2.07 11.80
N VAL A 103 11.83 -1.68 10.63
CA VAL A 103 11.02 -0.47 10.45
C VAL A 103 9.62 -0.79 10.99
N THR A 104 9.49 -0.84 12.32
CA THR A 104 8.23 -1.03 13.06
C THR A 104 7.92 0.24 13.84
N THR A 105 6.72 0.79 13.69
CA THR A 105 6.30 1.92 14.53
C THR A 105 6.02 1.48 15.97
N ARG A 106 5.97 2.44 16.91
CA ARG A 106 5.47 2.19 18.28
C ARG A 106 4.01 1.68 18.31
N LEU A 107 3.27 1.84 17.22
CA LEU A 107 1.91 1.33 17.02
C LEU A 107 1.87 -0.06 16.38
N GLY A 108 3.03 -0.71 16.18
CA GLY A 108 3.10 -2.04 15.56
C GLY A 108 2.85 -2.06 14.06
N GLN A 109 2.79 -0.89 13.40
CA GLN A 109 2.65 -0.81 11.95
C GLN A 109 3.95 -1.24 11.29
N THR A 110 3.82 -2.03 10.23
CA THR A 110 4.94 -2.52 9.42
C THR A 110 4.70 -2.12 7.97
N VAL A 111 5.78 -1.96 7.19
CA VAL A 111 5.68 -1.67 5.76
C VAL A 111 4.88 -2.76 5.02
N PHE A 112 5.05 -4.04 5.37
CA PHE A 112 4.23 -5.13 4.82
C PHE A 112 2.75 -5.01 5.19
N GLY A 113 2.43 -4.68 6.45
CA GLY A 113 1.03 -4.49 6.89
C GLY A 113 0.37 -3.31 6.16
N CYS A 114 1.10 -2.22 5.96
CA CYS A 114 0.63 -1.09 5.16
C CYS A 114 0.44 -1.48 3.68
N ALA A 115 1.35 -2.26 3.10
CA ALA A 115 1.25 -2.72 1.72
C ALA A 115 0.04 -3.62 1.50
N ALA A 116 -0.18 -4.56 2.44
CA ALA A 116 -1.37 -5.40 2.49
C ALA A 116 -2.63 -4.54 2.63
N LEU A 117 -2.66 -3.54 3.53
CA LEU A 117 -3.81 -2.66 3.70
C LEU A 117 -4.22 -1.96 2.40
N VAL A 118 -3.24 -1.48 1.63
CA VAL A 118 -3.47 -0.82 0.34
C VAL A 118 -3.81 -1.82 -0.77
N GLY A 119 -3.58 -3.12 -0.55
CA GLY A 119 -3.84 -4.17 -1.54
C GLY A 119 -2.81 -4.21 -2.67
N ARG A 120 -1.56 -3.81 -2.40
CA ARG A 120 -0.49 -3.72 -3.42
C ARG A 120 0.45 -4.91 -3.34
N VAL A 121 0.15 -5.97 -4.11
CA VAL A 121 0.96 -7.20 -4.21
C VAL A 121 2.38 -6.89 -4.72
N ASP A 122 2.52 -6.03 -5.72
CA ASP A 122 3.82 -5.58 -6.26
C ASP A 122 4.73 -4.95 -5.19
N LEU A 123 4.13 -4.23 -4.23
CA LEU A 123 4.85 -3.64 -3.12
C LEU A 123 5.28 -4.73 -2.12
N LEU A 124 4.42 -5.72 -1.85
CA LEU A 124 4.74 -6.87 -1.01
C LEU A 124 5.86 -7.74 -1.60
N GLU A 125 5.82 -7.99 -2.90
CA GLU A 125 6.88 -8.71 -3.64
C GLU A 125 8.21 -7.96 -3.55
N TRP A 126 8.21 -6.65 -3.83
CA TRP A 126 9.42 -5.86 -3.73
C TRP A 126 10.00 -5.83 -2.31
N LEU A 127 9.15 -5.70 -1.29
CA LEU A 127 9.56 -5.76 0.12
C LEU A 127 10.10 -7.14 0.50
N GLN A 128 9.53 -8.23 -0.01
CA GLN A 128 10.03 -9.58 0.24
C GLN A 128 11.46 -9.75 -0.27
N GLU A 129 11.73 -9.29 -1.47
CA GLU A 129 13.05 -9.42 -2.11
C GLU A 129 14.10 -8.50 -1.48
N ASN A 130 13.71 -7.26 -1.14
CA ASN A 130 14.65 -6.20 -0.78
C ASN A 130 14.69 -5.91 0.73
N ARG A 131 13.64 -6.29 1.47
CA ARG A 131 13.44 -5.99 2.90
C ARG A 131 13.08 -7.23 3.75
N PRO A 132 13.73 -8.40 3.59
CA PRO A 132 13.36 -9.61 4.34
C PRO A 132 13.55 -9.47 5.87
N GLN A 133 14.38 -8.55 6.35
CA GLN A 133 14.57 -8.27 7.78
C GLN A 133 13.39 -7.53 8.43
N ASP A 134 12.57 -6.82 7.65
CA ASP A 134 11.36 -6.16 8.14
C ASP A 134 10.19 -7.15 8.29
N ARG A 135 10.37 -8.38 7.80
CA ARG A 135 9.42 -9.47 7.86
C ARG A 135 9.48 -10.17 9.22
N LYS A 136 8.79 -9.63 10.22
CA LYS A 136 8.54 -10.29 11.51
C LYS A 136 7.31 -11.21 11.43
N TRP A 137 7.24 -12.29 12.21
CA TRP A 137 6.11 -13.23 12.20
C TRP A 137 4.74 -12.56 12.46
N ALA A 138 4.68 -11.63 13.43
CA ALA A 138 3.47 -10.83 13.71
C ALA A 138 2.97 -10.03 12.49
N THR A 139 3.86 -9.77 11.53
CA THR A 139 3.54 -9.06 10.29
C THR A 139 2.69 -9.89 9.35
N LEU A 140 3.00 -11.18 9.18
CA LEU A 140 2.26 -12.09 8.30
C LEU A 140 0.84 -12.31 8.81
N TYR A 141 0.70 -12.48 10.13
CA TYR A 141 -0.59 -12.57 10.81
C TYR A 141 -1.46 -11.32 10.57
N HIS A 142 -0.88 -10.12 10.67
CA HIS A 142 -1.62 -8.88 10.37
C HIS A 142 -2.01 -8.76 8.89
N CYS A 143 -1.11 -9.10 7.95
CA CYS A 143 -1.43 -9.04 6.52
C CYS A 143 -2.60 -9.97 6.16
N ALA A 144 -2.64 -11.17 6.75
CA ALA A 144 -3.71 -12.14 6.57
C ALA A 144 -5.07 -11.62 7.05
N ILE A 145 -5.13 -11.04 8.25
CA ILE A 145 -6.36 -10.45 8.79
C ILE A 145 -6.84 -9.30 7.90
N ILE A 146 -5.93 -8.44 7.46
CA ILE A 146 -6.24 -7.30 6.60
C ILE A 146 -6.81 -7.78 5.25
N ALA A 147 -6.17 -8.78 4.64
CA ALA A 147 -6.62 -9.32 3.37
C ALA A 147 -8.03 -9.92 3.49
N ALA A 148 -8.29 -10.68 4.55
CA ALA A 148 -9.60 -11.28 4.84
C ALA A 148 -10.68 -10.20 5.08
N PHE A 149 -10.39 -9.22 5.93
CA PHE A 149 -11.33 -8.16 6.29
C PHE A 149 -11.71 -7.27 5.08
N ASN A 150 -10.78 -7.10 4.14
CA ASN A 150 -10.96 -6.24 2.96
C ASN A 150 -11.35 -7.00 1.67
N ASP A 151 -11.61 -8.31 1.72
CA ASP A 151 -11.90 -9.15 0.54
C ASP A 151 -10.79 -9.05 -0.54
N GLN A 152 -9.53 -8.90 -0.12
CA GLN A 152 -8.37 -8.78 -1.00
C GLN A 152 -7.77 -10.15 -1.32
N LEU A 153 -8.47 -10.89 -2.17
CA LEU A 153 -8.12 -12.25 -2.57
C LEU A 153 -6.66 -12.37 -3.05
N GLU A 154 -6.18 -11.42 -3.84
CA GLU A 154 -4.81 -11.43 -4.41
C GLU A 154 -3.72 -11.38 -3.32
N ILE A 155 -3.94 -10.62 -2.24
CA ILE A 155 -3.01 -10.54 -1.11
C ILE A 155 -3.04 -11.85 -0.31
N ALA A 156 -4.23 -12.43 -0.13
CA ALA A 156 -4.38 -13.70 0.56
C ALA A 156 -3.73 -14.85 -0.23
N GLN A 157 -3.88 -14.86 -1.56
CA GLN A 157 -3.20 -15.78 -2.47
C GLN A 157 -1.70 -15.65 -2.32
N TRP A 158 -1.16 -14.42 -2.45
CA TRP A 158 0.26 -14.16 -2.29
C TRP A 158 0.80 -14.64 -0.93
N LEU A 159 0.08 -14.35 0.16
CA LEU A 159 0.47 -14.81 1.51
C LEU A 159 0.52 -16.33 1.61
N VAL A 160 -0.51 -17.00 1.08
CA VAL A 160 -0.61 -18.46 1.15
C VAL A 160 0.45 -19.11 0.28
N GLU A 161 0.62 -18.69 -0.97
CA GLU A 161 1.61 -19.25 -1.88
C GLU A 161 3.03 -19.03 -1.38
N THR A 162 3.33 -17.83 -0.88
CA THR A 162 4.69 -17.46 -0.45
C THR A 162 5.07 -18.09 0.89
N TYR A 163 4.09 -18.41 1.76
CA TYR A 163 4.34 -18.83 3.14
C TYR A 163 3.57 -20.08 3.57
N THR A 164 3.19 -20.95 2.63
CA THR A 164 2.36 -22.15 2.89
C THR A 164 2.84 -22.95 4.11
N GLU A 165 4.14 -23.19 4.24
CA GLU A 165 4.70 -23.99 5.36
C GLU A 165 4.72 -23.25 6.72
N SER A 166 4.69 -21.92 6.69
CA SER A 166 4.78 -21.06 7.88
C SER A 166 3.42 -20.57 8.38
N LEU A 167 2.35 -20.83 7.62
CA LEU A 167 0.98 -20.51 7.99
C LEU A 167 0.48 -21.54 9.01
N ASN A 168 0.58 -21.17 10.28
CA ASN A 168 0.01 -22.00 11.34
C ASN A 168 -1.53 -21.98 11.28
N LYS A 169 -2.14 -23.04 11.81
CA LYS A 169 -3.60 -23.23 11.84
C LYS A 169 -4.36 -22.01 12.38
N GLY A 170 -3.79 -21.29 13.35
CA GLY A 170 -4.40 -20.10 13.95
C GLY A 170 -4.55 -18.91 12.99
N VAL A 171 -3.62 -18.72 12.04
CA VAL A 171 -3.76 -17.67 11.02
C VAL A 171 -4.92 -17.99 10.08
N LEU A 172 -5.01 -19.26 9.64
CA LEU A 172 -6.08 -19.72 8.75
C LEU A 172 -7.46 -19.61 9.42
N GLU A 173 -7.58 -20.03 10.68
CA GLU A 173 -8.82 -19.88 11.46
C GLU A 173 -9.26 -18.41 11.56
N LYS A 174 -8.31 -17.47 11.68
CA LYS A 174 -8.62 -16.04 11.75
C LYS A 174 -9.02 -15.43 10.41
N ILE A 175 -8.40 -15.87 9.30
CA ILE A 175 -8.87 -15.51 7.95
C ILE A 175 -10.31 -15.98 7.77
N ILE A 176 -10.61 -17.21 8.20
CA ILE A 176 -11.96 -17.78 8.12
C ILE A 176 -12.98 -16.99 8.96
N GLU A 177 -12.57 -16.46 10.12
CA GLU A 177 -13.43 -15.65 10.97
C GLU A 177 -13.81 -14.29 10.36
N PHE A 178 -12.87 -13.66 9.64
CA PHE A 178 -13.04 -12.28 9.14
C PHE A 178 -13.44 -12.16 7.67
N ASP A 179 -13.21 -13.19 6.86
CA ASP A 179 -13.49 -13.16 5.42
C ASP A 179 -14.99 -13.22 5.12
N GLN A 180 -15.41 -12.44 4.14
CA GLN A 180 -16.81 -12.34 3.70
C GLN A 180 -17.10 -13.12 2.41
N ASN A 181 -16.35 -14.22 2.16
CA ASN A 181 -16.70 -15.40 1.35
C ASN A 181 -15.63 -15.81 0.32
N LYS A 182 -14.92 -14.89 -0.36
CA LYS A 182 -14.04 -15.28 -1.50
C LYS A 182 -12.71 -15.86 -1.06
N THR A 183 -12.09 -15.32 -0.01
CA THR A 183 -10.78 -15.78 0.44
C THR A 183 -10.87 -17.19 1.00
N ILE A 184 -11.94 -17.49 1.73
CA ILE A 184 -12.19 -18.82 2.31
C ILE A 184 -12.43 -19.89 1.24
N GLU A 185 -13.20 -19.59 0.20
CA GLU A 185 -13.45 -20.52 -0.91
C GLU A 185 -12.12 -20.94 -1.55
N TRP A 186 -11.29 -19.95 -1.88
CA TRP A 186 -9.97 -20.21 -2.47
C TRP A 186 -9.06 -21.04 -1.52
N ILE A 187 -9.01 -20.72 -0.22
CA ILE A 187 -8.22 -21.50 0.75
C ILE A 187 -8.71 -22.95 0.85
N LYS A 188 -10.04 -23.18 0.88
CA LYS A 188 -10.62 -24.53 0.93
C LYS A 188 -10.27 -25.36 -0.30
N GLU A 189 -10.32 -24.75 -1.47
CA GLU A 189 -10.00 -25.42 -2.74
C GLU A 189 -8.51 -25.75 -2.88
N ASN A 190 -7.63 -24.90 -2.34
CA ASN A 190 -6.19 -24.98 -2.61
C ASN A 190 -5.34 -25.50 -1.44
N LYS A 191 -5.86 -25.58 -0.20
CA LYS A 191 -5.05 -25.88 1.00
C LYS A 191 -5.67 -26.81 2.04
N ILE A 192 -6.97 -27.11 2.00
CA ILE A 192 -7.64 -28.03 2.96
C ILE A 192 -7.79 -29.45 2.38
N ARG A 193 -7.36 -29.69 1.13
CA ARG A 193 -7.44 -31.00 0.46
C ARG A 193 -6.26 -31.95 0.68
N GLU A 194 -5.39 -31.69 1.66
CA GLU A 194 -4.33 -32.62 2.07
C GLU A 194 -4.45 -33.02 3.54
#